data_AF-A0A178F8V6-F1
#
_entry.id   AF-A0A178F8V6-F1
#
_cell.length_a   1.000
_cell.length_b   1.000
_cell.length_c   1.000
_cell.angle_alpha   90.00
_cell.angle_beta   90.00
_cell.angle_gamma   90.00
#
_symmetry.space_group_name_H-M   'P 1'
#
loop_
_entity.id
_entity.type
_entity.pdbx_description
1 polymer ?
#
loop_
_entity_poly.entity_id
_entity_poly.type
_entity_poly.pdbx_seq_one_letter_code
_entity_poly.pdbx_strand_id
1 'polypeptide(L)'
;MDGRSISIHSLIGKRINLEQPSLKDTTSVLIDMKKELDQKPPSCFAAIKETVEKGGDVSPRSRRLYDEITAEDAAISETIAQIEYFHRAPSPWQPYDDLLLSHLPINLSMGHFKTRETEMSIYSPSYAGHVYAASGYRQMVSSIRGEKRRADWTLIEVPKTRHSNNSLLTYGRIGRYINNLGLQPFPGIPEENTQVYKLGRSTRRTKGNFSGLRCALLDTSHDRGGAPEVKSLEYAVTGSLGWLFSGPGDSGALVFDGYANCIGMVISWNTISRVSYVTLLPDLFDDIRRVTRAVGVRIAE
;
A
#
# COMPACT_ATOMS: atom_id res chain seq x y z
N MET A 1 -8.30 -35.75 -38.50
CA MET A 1 -8.31 -34.50 -39.28
C MET A 1 -8.77 -33.40 -38.35
N ASP A 2 -7.82 -32.50 -38.06
CA ASP A 2 -7.86 -31.17 -37.43
C ASP A 2 -8.62 -31.01 -36.10
N GLY A 3 -7.99 -30.92 -34.91
CA GLY A 3 -6.63 -30.46 -34.60
C GLY A 3 -6.55 -28.95 -34.41
N ARG A 4 -7.34 -28.36 -33.49
CA ARG A 4 -7.12 -26.99 -32.99
C ARG A 4 -6.79 -27.02 -31.51
N SER A 5 -5.54 -27.36 -31.23
CA SER A 5 -4.87 -26.97 -30.00
C SER A 5 -4.86 -25.44 -29.92
N ILE A 6 -5.46 -24.86 -28.88
CA ILE A 6 -5.18 -23.47 -28.50
C ILE A 6 -3.78 -23.48 -27.89
N SER A 7 -2.77 -23.35 -28.75
CA SER A 7 -1.42 -22.99 -28.35
C SER A 7 -1.48 -21.53 -27.90
N ILE A 8 -1.43 -21.30 -26.59
CA ILE A 8 -1.06 -19.99 -26.06
C ILE A 8 0.44 -19.87 -26.28
N HIS A 9 0.82 -19.54 -27.51
CA HIS A 9 2.09 -18.87 -27.73
C HIS A 9 2.01 -17.57 -26.95
N SER A 10 2.64 -17.57 -25.77
CA SER A 10 3.12 -16.37 -25.11
C SER A 10 3.70 -15.45 -26.17
N LEU A 11 3.00 -14.34 -26.43
CA LEU A 11 3.58 -13.20 -27.13
C LEU A 11 4.63 -12.61 -26.21
N ILE A 12 5.81 -13.23 -26.21
CA ILE A 12 7.06 -12.62 -25.76
C ILE A 12 7.22 -11.34 -26.58
N GLY A 13 6.82 -10.19 -26.03
CA GLY A 13 7.08 -8.89 -26.64
C GLY A 13 6.04 -7.79 -26.46
N LYS A 14 4.77 -8.09 -26.16
CA LYS A 14 3.79 -7.01 -25.87
C LYS A 14 3.80 -6.65 -24.39
N ARG A 15 4.47 -5.55 -24.06
CA ARG A 15 4.43 -4.94 -22.72
C ARG A 15 2.99 -4.46 -22.44
N ILE A 16 2.37 -5.00 -21.40
CA ILE A 16 1.04 -4.58 -20.96
C ILE A 16 1.22 -3.35 -20.08
N ASN A 17 0.61 -2.23 -20.49
CA ASN A 17 0.54 -1.01 -19.69
C ASN A 17 -0.55 -1.17 -18.64
N LEU A 18 -0.20 -0.93 -17.38
CA LEU A 18 -1.17 -0.92 -16.30
C LEU A 18 -1.42 0.52 -15.83
N GLU A 19 -2.68 0.94 -15.87
CA GLU A 19 -3.13 2.20 -15.28
C GLU A 19 -3.84 1.92 -13.94
N GLN A 20 -3.37 2.59 -12.89
CA GLN A 20 -4.05 2.71 -11.61
C GLN A 20 -5.15 3.77 -11.73
N PRO A 21 -6.41 3.46 -11.40
CA PRO A 21 -7.45 4.46 -11.52
C PRO A 21 -7.25 5.57 -10.45
N SER A 22 -7.41 6.82 -10.87
CA SER A 22 -7.29 8.06 -10.07
C SER A 22 -7.78 7.92 -8.61
N LEU A 23 -7.03 8.43 -7.61
CA LEU A 23 -7.57 8.60 -6.25
C LEU A 23 -8.55 9.76 -6.28
N LYS A 24 -9.82 9.45 -6.56
CA LYS A 24 -10.90 10.38 -6.30
C LYS A 24 -11.13 10.41 -4.79
N ASP A 25 -10.87 11.58 -4.21
CA ASP A 25 -11.29 12.05 -2.87
C ASP A 25 -10.28 11.91 -1.71
N THR A 26 -9.30 12.81 -1.65
CA THR A 26 -8.48 13.08 -0.44
C THR A 26 -9.12 14.10 0.51
N THR A 27 -10.36 14.53 0.27
CA THR A 27 -11.02 15.61 1.03
C THR A 27 -11.16 15.23 2.51
N SER A 28 -11.48 13.97 2.79
CA SER A 28 -11.54 13.45 4.17
C SER A 28 -10.18 13.50 4.88
N VAL A 29 -9.08 13.24 4.17
CA VAL A 29 -7.72 13.31 4.74
C VAL A 29 -7.34 14.76 5.06
N LEU A 30 -7.67 15.69 4.16
CA LEU A 30 -7.50 17.13 4.41
C LEU A 30 -8.31 17.60 5.63
N ILE A 31 -9.56 17.14 5.76
CA ILE A 31 -10.42 17.48 6.90
C ILE A 31 -9.80 16.96 8.21
N ASP A 32 -9.31 15.72 8.22
CA ASP A 32 -8.69 15.13 9.40
C ASP A 32 -7.38 15.85 9.79
N MET A 33 -6.52 16.18 8.82
CA MET A 33 -5.27 16.92 9.05
C MET A 33 -5.52 18.36 9.53
N LYS A 34 -6.49 19.07 8.94
CA LYS A 34 -6.89 20.41 9.39
C LYS A 34 -7.44 20.35 10.81
N LYS A 35 -8.26 19.35 11.11
CA LYS A 35 -8.78 19.12 12.46
C LYS A 35 -7.65 18.83 13.46
N GLU A 36 -6.59 18.12 13.07
CA GLU A 36 -5.40 17.87 13.89
C GLU A 36 -4.66 19.19 14.20
N LEU A 37 -4.47 20.05 13.19
CA LEU A 37 -3.86 21.38 13.35
C LEU A 37 -4.72 22.32 14.23
N ASP A 38 -6.05 22.18 14.15
CA ASP A 38 -7.00 22.97 14.95
C ASP A 38 -7.17 22.46 16.39
N GLN A 39 -6.55 21.33 16.76
CA GLN A 39 -6.60 20.85 18.15
C GLN A 39 -5.89 21.85 19.05
N LYS A 40 -6.59 22.33 20.08
CA LYS A 40 -5.98 23.19 21.10
C LYS A 40 -4.80 22.46 21.72
N PRO A 41 -3.58 23.03 21.64
CA PRO A 41 -2.44 22.42 22.29
C PRO A 41 -2.66 22.41 23.82
N PRO A 42 -1.97 21.52 24.55
CA PRO A 42 -2.07 21.47 26.01
C PRO A 42 -1.86 22.86 26.63
N SER A 43 -2.58 23.19 27.71
CA SER A 43 -2.50 24.52 28.35
C SER A 43 -1.09 24.93 28.76
N CYS A 44 -0.24 23.94 29.09
CA CYS A 44 1.18 24.17 29.40
C CYS A 44 2.00 24.60 28.18
N PHE A 45 1.61 24.22 26.95
CA PHE A 45 2.28 24.61 25.73
C PHE A 45 2.10 26.09 25.41
N ALA A 46 0.91 26.65 25.66
CA ALA A 46 0.64 28.06 25.42
C ALA A 46 1.56 28.98 26.26
N ALA A 47 1.78 28.64 27.53
CA ALA A 47 2.68 29.37 28.41
C ALA A 47 4.16 29.24 27.99
N ILE A 48 4.57 28.05 27.53
CA ILE A 48 5.93 27.82 27.01
C ILE A 48 6.15 28.62 25.72
N LYS A 49 5.19 28.57 24.79
CA LYS A 49 5.23 29.32 23.52
C LYS A 49 5.35 30.82 23.76
N GLU A 50 4.53 31.39 24.63
CA GLU A 50 4.59 32.82 24.97
C GLU A 50 5.94 33.21 25.56
N THR A 51 6.50 32.38 26.44
CA THR A 51 7.80 32.64 27.06
C THR A 51 8.93 32.59 26.03
N VAL A 52 8.93 31.57 25.16
CA VAL A 52 9.92 31.39 24.09
C VAL A 52 9.86 32.53 23.06
N GLU A 53 8.66 32.94 22.63
CA GLU A 53 8.47 34.02 21.65
C GLU A 53 8.91 35.39 22.20
N LYS A 54 8.81 35.60 23.51
CA LYS A 54 9.33 36.79 24.22
C LYS A 54 10.83 36.75 24.49
N GLY A 55 11.54 35.71 24.02
CA GLY A 55 12.97 35.52 24.28
C GLY A 55 13.29 35.14 25.73
N GLY A 56 12.28 34.67 26.47
CA GLY A 56 12.45 34.18 27.83
C GLY A 56 13.05 32.78 27.87
N ASP A 57 13.72 32.48 28.98
CA ASP A 57 14.37 31.18 29.18
C ASP A 57 13.36 30.15 29.70
N VAL A 58 13.42 28.93 29.17
CA VAL A 58 12.54 27.82 29.57
C VAL A 58 13.36 26.59 29.91
N SER A 59 12.82 25.69 30.71
CA SER A 59 13.53 24.46 31.05
C SER A 59 13.92 23.67 29.78
N PRO A 60 15.05 22.93 29.78
CA PRO A 60 15.46 22.13 28.62
C PRO A 60 14.39 21.13 28.16
N ARG A 61 13.60 20.59 29.10
CA ARG A 61 12.48 19.70 28.82
C ARG A 61 11.32 20.42 28.12
N SER A 62 10.98 21.62 28.59
CA SER A 62 9.96 22.49 27.98
C SER A 62 10.38 22.92 26.58
N ARG A 63 11.66 23.21 26.37
CA ARG A 63 12.21 23.57 25.06
C ARG A 63 12.09 22.43 24.05
N ARG A 64 12.49 21.21 24.43
CA ARG A 64 12.34 20.03 23.56
C ARG A 64 10.89 19.77 23.17
N LEU A 65 9.98 19.85 24.13
CA LEU A 65 8.54 19.70 23.85
C LEU A 65 8.03 20.79 22.89
N TYR A 66 8.51 22.03 23.04
CA TYR A 66 8.17 23.13 22.13
C TYR A 66 8.66 22.87 20.71
N ASP A 67 9.92 22.47 20.55
CA ASP A 67 10.53 22.22 19.25
C ASP A 67 9.86 21.02 18.55
N GLU A 68 9.54 19.94 19.29
CA GLU A 68 8.87 18.74 18.75
C GLU A 68 7.47 19.04 18.19
N ILE A 69 6.62 19.73 18.95
CA ILE A 69 5.27 20.08 18.52
C ILE A 69 5.32 21.09 17.37
N THR A 70 6.23 22.07 17.42
CA THR A 70 6.38 23.06 16.35
C THR A 70 6.83 22.41 15.04
N ALA A 71 7.75 21.43 15.09
CA ALA A 71 8.17 20.67 13.93
C ALA A 71 7.04 19.79 13.37
N GLU A 72 6.21 19.22 14.23
CA GLU A 72 5.05 18.41 13.85
C GLU A 72 3.96 19.26 13.17
N ASP A 73 3.60 20.41 13.75
CA ASP A 73 2.65 21.37 13.17
C ASP A 73 3.14 21.90 11.81
N ALA A 74 4.45 22.18 11.68
CA ALA A 74 5.06 22.61 10.42
C ALA A 74 4.97 21.53 9.35
N ALA A 75 5.25 20.27 9.71
CA ALA A 75 5.15 19.15 8.78
C ALA A 75 3.70 18.88 8.34
N ILE A 76 2.73 18.97 9.25
CA ILE A 76 1.30 18.85 8.93
C ILE A 76 0.86 19.99 8.00
N SER A 77 1.25 21.23 8.31
CA SER A 77 0.93 22.42 7.51
C SER A 77 1.52 22.34 6.09
N GLU A 78 2.77 21.90 5.97
CA GLU A 78 3.42 21.66 4.68
C GLU A 78 2.67 20.58 3.87
N THR A 79 2.28 19.49 4.53
CA THR A 79 1.50 18.41 3.89
C THR A 79 0.14 18.91 3.40
N ILE A 80 -0.58 19.72 4.19
CA ILE A 80 -1.85 20.34 3.77
C ILE A 80 -1.63 21.25 2.56
N ALA A 81 -0.64 22.14 2.60
CA ALA A 81 -0.36 23.07 1.51
C ALA A 81 -0.02 22.35 0.21
N GLN A 82 0.70 21.23 0.27
CA GLN A 82 1.01 20.41 -0.90
C GLN A 82 -0.25 19.75 -1.48
N ILE A 83 -1.13 19.21 -0.62
CA ILE A 83 -2.39 18.62 -1.06
C ILE A 83 -3.33 19.71 -1.64
N GLU A 84 -3.40 20.90 -1.04
CA GLU A 84 -4.22 22.01 -1.54
C GLU A 84 -3.70 22.60 -2.85
N TYR A 85 -2.38 22.76 -2.99
CA TYR A 85 -1.74 23.16 -4.24
C TYR A 85 -2.08 22.17 -5.36
N PHE A 86 -2.08 20.87 -5.04
CA PHE A 86 -2.49 19.82 -5.96
C PHE A 86 -3.96 19.93 -6.40
N HIS A 87 -4.87 20.32 -5.51
CA HIS A 87 -6.30 20.51 -5.83
C HIS A 87 -6.64 21.89 -6.40
N ARG A 88 -5.67 22.79 -6.53
CA ARG A 88 -5.89 24.11 -7.13
C ARG A 88 -6.17 23.92 -8.62
N ALA A 89 -7.34 24.37 -9.07
CA ALA A 89 -7.71 24.34 -10.49
C ALA A 89 -6.61 25.03 -11.33
N PRO A 90 -6.25 24.48 -12.51
CA PRO A 90 -5.25 25.10 -13.37
C PRO A 90 -5.69 26.50 -13.77
N SER A 91 -4.69 27.38 -13.92
CA SER A 91 -4.87 28.75 -14.41
C SER A 91 -5.63 28.74 -15.75
N PRO A 92 -6.54 29.70 -16.02
CA PRO A 92 -7.35 29.75 -17.24
C PRO A 92 -6.57 29.90 -18.55
N TRP A 93 -5.24 29.89 -18.50
CA TRP A 93 -4.33 30.00 -19.65
C TRP A 93 -3.55 28.72 -19.96
N GLN A 94 -3.86 27.58 -19.33
CA GLN A 94 -3.31 26.28 -19.74
C GLN A 94 -4.32 25.50 -20.61
N PRO A 95 -3.91 24.87 -21.72
CA PRO A 95 -4.83 24.17 -22.61
C PRO A 95 -5.49 22.98 -21.91
N TYR A 96 -6.81 22.86 -22.10
CA TYR A 96 -7.67 21.79 -21.59
C TYR A 96 -7.32 20.44 -22.25
N ASP A 97 -6.63 19.56 -21.52
CA ASP A 97 -6.53 18.10 -21.79
C ASP A 97 -6.96 17.28 -20.54
N ASP A 98 -8.02 17.76 -19.88
CA ASP A 98 -8.20 17.66 -18.43
C ASP A 98 -9.14 16.53 -17.93
N LEU A 99 -9.13 15.37 -18.60
CA LEU A 99 -9.72 14.12 -18.06
C LEU A 99 -8.68 13.03 -17.74
N LEU A 100 -7.43 13.22 -18.18
CA LEU A 100 -6.29 12.35 -17.91
C LEU A 100 -5.31 12.94 -16.89
N LEU A 101 -5.55 14.18 -16.46
CA LEU A 101 -4.71 14.95 -15.55
C LEU A 101 -5.16 14.81 -14.09
N SER A 102 -5.49 13.59 -13.65
CA SER A 102 -5.46 13.31 -12.21
C SER A 102 -4.00 13.32 -11.76
N HIS A 103 -3.45 14.51 -11.51
CA HIS A 103 -2.06 14.78 -11.17
C HIS A 103 -1.64 14.28 -9.78
N LEU A 104 -2.19 13.17 -9.28
CA LEU A 104 -1.67 12.59 -8.06
C LEU A 104 -0.35 11.91 -8.40
N PRO A 105 0.81 12.38 -7.91
CA PRO A 105 1.89 11.46 -7.68
C PRO A 105 1.37 10.46 -6.63
N ILE A 106 1.24 9.20 -7.01
CA ILE A 106 0.79 8.10 -6.12
C ILE A 106 1.88 7.76 -5.07
N ASN A 107 2.89 8.62 -4.93
CA ASN A 107 3.82 8.72 -3.83
C ASN A 107 4.22 10.19 -3.73
N LEU A 108 3.94 10.87 -2.62
CA LEU A 108 4.63 12.12 -2.32
C LEU A 108 6.12 11.76 -2.24
N SER A 109 6.91 12.14 -3.24
CA SER A 109 8.36 12.12 -3.13
C SER A 109 8.76 13.10 -2.04
N MET A 110 8.93 12.63 -0.81
CA MET A 110 9.57 13.41 0.27
C MET A 110 11.10 13.47 0.07
N GLY A 111 11.54 13.74 -1.15
CA GLY A 111 12.95 13.84 -1.51
C GLY A 111 13.16 15.09 -2.35
N HIS A 112 14.03 15.98 -1.87
CA HIS A 112 14.49 17.20 -2.54
C HIS A 112 14.74 16.97 -4.05
N PHE A 113 13.82 17.40 -4.90
CA PHE A 113 14.07 17.51 -6.33
C PHE A 113 14.89 18.78 -6.60
N LYS A 114 16.21 18.63 -6.70
CA LYS A 114 17.00 19.51 -7.56
C LYS A 114 16.68 19.14 -9.00
N THR A 115 16.04 20.07 -9.70
CA THR A 115 15.62 19.99 -11.09
C THR A 115 16.77 19.62 -12.03
N ARG A 116 16.56 18.55 -12.82
CA ARG A 116 17.16 18.39 -14.14
C ARG A 116 16.03 17.96 -15.09
N GLU A 117 15.54 18.91 -15.86
CA GLU A 117 14.22 18.94 -16.53
C GLU A 117 14.04 18.04 -17.78
N THR A 118 14.89 17.05 -18.05
CA THR A 118 14.89 16.42 -19.38
C THR A 118 14.18 15.06 -19.55
N GLU A 119 13.49 14.51 -18.53
CA GLU A 119 12.77 13.22 -18.69
C GLU A 119 11.33 13.20 -18.10
N MET A 120 10.79 14.35 -17.71
CA MET A 120 9.66 14.40 -16.76
C MET A 120 8.24 14.19 -17.34
N SER A 121 8.03 13.77 -18.60
CA SER A 121 6.66 13.82 -19.17
C SER A 121 6.19 12.66 -20.06
N ILE A 122 6.75 11.46 -19.99
CA ILE A 122 6.30 10.38 -20.91
C ILE A 122 5.13 9.55 -20.34
N TYR A 123 4.96 9.48 -19.02
CA TYR A 123 3.99 8.58 -18.39
C TYR A 123 2.94 9.32 -17.57
N SER A 124 1.67 8.93 -17.74
CA SER A 124 0.54 9.41 -16.94
C SER A 124 0.80 9.23 -15.44
N PRO A 125 0.32 10.11 -14.54
CA PRO A 125 0.36 9.89 -13.09
C PRO A 125 -0.40 8.62 -12.66
N SER A 126 -1.37 8.15 -13.45
CA SER A 126 -2.06 6.87 -13.25
C SER A 126 -1.22 5.67 -13.70
N TYR A 127 -0.13 5.86 -14.44
CA TYR A 127 0.66 4.76 -14.95
C TYR A 127 1.43 4.05 -13.82
N ALA A 128 1.12 2.77 -13.62
CA ALA A 128 1.76 1.95 -12.59
C ALA A 128 3.08 1.34 -13.06
N GLY A 129 3.25 1.16 -14.37
CA GLY A 129 4.40 0.50 -14.97
C GLY A 129 3.99 -0.59 -15.96
N HIS A 130 4.98 -1.37 -16.39
CA HIS A 130 4.76 -2.51 -17.27
C HIS A 130 4.69 -3.80 -16.47
N VAL A 131 3.78 -4.70 -16.83
CA VAL A 131 3.81 -6.05 -16.25
C VAL A 131 5.06 -6.78 -16.73
N TYR A 132 5.94 -7.15 -15.78
CA TYR A 132 7.17 -7.90 -16.03
C TYR A 132 6.92 -9.41 -16.00
N ALA A 133 6.21 -9.89 -14.98
CA ALA A 133 5.88 -11.29 -14.80
C ALA A 133 4.60 -11.41 -13.96
N ALA A 134 3.90 -12.53 -14.07
CA ALA A 134 2.73 -12.82 -13.25
C ALA A 134 2.66 -14.31 -12.90
N SER A 135 1.85 -14.63 -11.90
CA SER A 135 1.63 -16.01 -11.47
C SER A 135 0.86 -16.85 -12.49
N GLY A 136 0.03 -16.21 -13.34
CA GLY A 136 -0.86 -16.91 -14.27
C GLY A 136 -1.98 -17.69 -13.57
N TYR A 137 -2.41 -17.25 -12.38
CA TYR A 137 -3.54 -17.83 -11.61
C TYR A 137 -3.40 -19.33 -11.27
N ARG A 138 -2.17 -19.84 -11.22
CA ARG A 138 -1.90 -21.24 -10.87
C ARG A 138 -1.96 -21.45 -9.36
N GLN A 139 -1.78 -22.71 -8.97
CA GLN A 139 -1.47 -23.05 -7.58
C GLN A 139 0.03 -23.22 -7.35
N MET A 140 0.44 -22.92 -6.12
CA MET A 140 1.78 -23.15 -5.62
C MET A 140 1.70 -24.04 -4.37
N VAL A 141 2.77 -24.75 -4.09
CA VAL A 141 2.92 -25.51 -2.86
C VAL A 141 3.73 -24.65 -1.91
N SER A 142 3.17 -24.36 -0.73
CA SER A 142 3.86 -23.58 0.30
C SER A 142 5.15 -24.27 0.71
N SER A 143 6.26 -23.54 0.69
CA SER A 143 7.55 -24.06 1.15
C SER A 143 7.57 -24.24 2.67
N ILE A 144 6.72 -23.52 3.39
CA ILE A 144 6.65 -23.55 4.84
C ILE A 144 5.90 -24.80 5.34
N ARG A 145 4.79 -25.18 4.69
CA ARG A 145 3.90 -26.25 5.19
C ARG A 145 3.51 -27.33 4.17
N GLY A 146 3.98 -27.25 2.92
CA GLY A 146 3.68 -28.24 1.89
C GLY A 146 2.23 -28.21 1.35
N GLU A 147 1.46 -27.19 1.71
CA GLU A 147 0.04 -27.07 1.35
C GLU A 147 -0.16 -26.31 0.05
N LYS A 148 -1.23 -26.62 -0.68
CA LYS A 148 -1.59 -25.87 -1.90
C LYS A 148 -2.14 -24.49 -1.53
N ARG A 149 -1.55 -23.46 -2.15
CA ARG A 149 -1.90 -22.03 -2.05
C ARG A 149 -2.22 -21.49 -3.44
N ARG A 150 -3.07 -20.46 -3.50
CA ARG A 150 -3.28 -19.71 -4.74
C ARG A 150 -2.06 -18.82 -5.00
N ALA A 151 -1.52 -18.89 -6.20
CA ALA A 151 -0.54 -17.92 -6.66
C ALA A 151 -1.31 -16.83 -7.43
N ASP A 152 -1.55 -15.70 -6.80
CA ASP A 152 -2.25 -14.55 -7.39
C ASP A 152 -1.42 -13.29 -7.18
N TRP A 153 -0.45 -13.08 -8.07
CA TRP A 153 0.48 -11.96 -8.00
C TRP A 153 0.92 -11.54 -9.40
N THR A 154 1.31 -10.26 -9.51
CA THR A 154 1.92 -9.69 -10.72
C THR A 154 3.07 -8.77 -10.30
N LEU A 155 4.18 -8.85 -11.00
CA LEU A 155 5.32 -7.93 -10.88
C LEU A 155 5.21 -6.84 -11.92
N ILE A 156 5.39 -5.61 -11.46
CA ILE A 156 5.33 -4.42 -12.30
C ILE A 156 6.71 -3.77 -12.30
N GLU A 157 7.25 -3.53 -13.49
CA GLU A 157 8.42 -2.69 -13.71
C GLU A 157 7.99 -1.22 -13.60
N VAL A 158 8.24 -0.65 -12.42
CA VAL A 158 7.89 0.73 -12.10
C VAL A 158 8.95 1.68 -12.68
N PRO A 159 8.57 2.77 -13.38
CA PRO A 159 9.52 3.78 -13.84
C PRO A 159 10.38 4.35 -12.72
N LYS A 160 11.66 4.62 -12.99
CA LYS A 160 12.61 5.13 -11.98
C LYS A 160 12.14 6.42 -11.31
N THR A 161 11.45 7.29 -12.05
CA THR A 161 10.86 8.53 -11.54
C THR A 161 9.78 8.32 -10.49
N ARG A 162 9.25 7.11 -10.37
CA ARG A 162 8.20 6.70 -9.43
C ARG A 162 8.72 5.85 -8.28
N HIS A 163 10.03 5.61 -8.23
CA HIS A 163 10.66 4.93 -7.11
C HIS A 163 10.61 5.85 -5.89
N SER A 164 10.20 5.30 -4.76
CA SER A 164 10.20 5.99 -3.47
C SER A 164 10.79 5.07 -2.41
N ASN A 165 11.03 5.62 -1.24
CA ASN A 165 11.28 4.80 -0.06
C ASN A 165 10.01 3.98 0.23
N ASN A 166 10.16 2.75 0.75
CA ASN A 166 9.06 1.85 1.12
C ASN A 166 8.31 2.34 2.38
N SER A 167 7.80 3.58 2.33
CA SER A 167 7.14 4.27 3.42
C SER A 167 5.68 3.83 3.55
N LEU A 168 5.23 3.73 4.80
CA LEU A 168 3.87 3.36 5.17
C LEU A 168 2.94 4.56 5.40
N LEU A 169 3.36 5.76 4.99
CA LEU A 169 2.64 7.02 5.23
C LEU A 169 1.60 7.39 4.17
N THR A 170 1.36 6.54 3.17
CA THR A 170 0.50 6.85 2.01
C THR A 170 -0.89 7.37 2.37
N TYR A 171 -1.48 6.88 3.47
CA TYR A 171 -2.81 7.29 3.96
C TYR A 171 -2.75 7.89 5.36
N GLY A 172 -1.62 8.53 5.71
CA GLY A 172 -1.37 9.12 7.02
C GLY A 172 -0.74 8.18 8.03
N ARG A 173 -0.69 8.63 9.29
CA ARG A 173 0.05 7.98 10.39
C ARG A 173 -0.67 6.71 10.88
N ILE A 174 -0.07 5.53 10.70
CA ILE A 174 -0.49 4.23 11.25
C ILE A 174 -0.26 4.15 12.76
N GLY A 175 0.91 4.59 13.23
CA GLY A 175 1.28 4.61 14.66
C GLY A 175 2.64 5.25 14.88
N ARG A 176 2.85 5.83 16.07
CA ARG A 176 4.02 6.67 16.40
C ARG A 176 5.39 6.03 16.03
N TYR A 177 5.49 4.71 16.09
CA TYR A 177 6.70 3.95 15.80
C TYR A 177 6.76 3.37 14.38
N ILE A 178 5.61 3.00 13.79
CA ILE A 178 5.53 2.30 12.48
C ILE A 178 5.81 3.27 11.33
N ASN A 179 5.38 4.52 11.47
CA ASN A 179 5.38 5.53 10.41
C ASN A 179 6.77 5.90 9.89
N ASN A 180 7.78 5.74 10.74
CA ASN A 180 9.16 6.10 10.45
C ASN A 180 9.99 4.88 9.99
N LEU A 181 9.37 3.70 9.95
CA LEU A 181 10.01 2.47 9.51
C LEU A 181 9.64 2.19 8.05
N GLY A 182 10.65 1.83 7.26
CA GLY A 182 10.40 1.14 5.99
C GLY A 182 9.84 -0.25 6.25
N LEU A 183 9.12 -0.82 5.27
CA LEU A 183 8.68 -2.21 5.34
C LEU A 183 9.86 -3.15 5.64
N GLN A 184 9.73 -3.91 6.71
CA GLN A 184 10.73 -4.88 7.16
C GLN A 184 10.46 -6.26 6.56
N PRO A 185 11.49 -7.13 6.46
CA PRO A 185 11.33 -8.51 6.00
C PRO A 185 10.34 -9.33 6.82
N PHE A 186 9.97 -10.49 6.29
CA PHE A 186 9.08 -11.43 6.96
C PHE A 186 9.69 -11.92 8.29
N PRO A 187 9.01 -11.75 9.43
CA PRO A 187 9.57 -12.08 10.74
C PRO A 187 9.30 -13.54 11.15
N GLY A 188 8.47 -14.26 10.37
CA GLY A 188 7.85 -15.51 10.78
C GLY A 188 6.34 -15.43 10.66
N ILE A 189 5.67 -16.58 10.81
CA ILE A 189 4.20 -16.62 10.84
C ILE A 189 3.75 -15.97 12.15
N PRO A 190 2.89 -14.93 12.12
CA PRO A 190 2.39 -14.31 13.34
C PRO A 190 1.59 -15.28 14.20
N GLU A 191 1.58 -15.04 15.51
CA GLU A 191 0.69 -15.73 16.44
C GLU A 191 -0.77 -15.36 16.18
N GLU A 192 -1.69 -16.23 16.60
CA GLU A 192 -3.12 -15.93 16.57
C GLU A 192 -3.42 -14.64 17.37
N ASN A 193 -4.35 -13.85 16.84
CA ASN A 193 -4.71 -12.52 17.34
C ASN A 193 -3.63 -11.44 17.24
N THR A 194 -2.50 -11.71 16.56
CA THR A 194 -1.52 -10.66 16.24
C THR A 194 -2.20 -9.55 15.44
N GLN A 195 -2.04 -8.31 15.88
CA GLN A 195 -2.58 -7.15 15.18
C GLN A 195 -1.80 -6.89 13.90
N VAL A 196 -2.54 -6.78 12.79
CA VAL A 196 -1.98 -6.52 11.46
C VAL A 196 -2.69 -5.35 10.79
N TYR A 197 -2.01 -4.75 9.83
CA TYR A 197 -2.43 -3.58 9.09
C TYR A 197 -2.25 -3.82 7.61
N LYS A 198 -3.00 -3.08 6.80
CA LYS A 198 -2.74 -2.96 5.37
C LYS A 198 -3.02 -1.55 4.88
N LEU A 199 -2.43 -1.21 3.74
CA LEU A 199 -2.74 -0.01 2.97
C LEU A 199 -3.31 -0.44 1.63
N GLY A 200 -4.64 -0.40 1.51
CA GLY A 200 -5.35 -0.75 0.28
C GLY A 200 -5.96 0.48 -0.37
N ARG A 201 -6.31 0.42 -1.65
CA ARG A 201 -6.88 1.57 -2.35
C ARG A 201 -8.30 1.89 -1.87
N SER A 202 -9.14 0.86 -1.73
CA SER A 202 -10.57 1.04 -1.55
C SER A 202 -10.93 1.30 -0.09
N THR A 203 -10.37 0.49 0.82
CA THR A 203 -10.64 0.67 2.26
C THR A 203 -9.53 1.47 2.95
N ARG A 204 -8.58 2.02 2.19
CA ARG A 204 -7.44 2.80 2.70
C ARG A 204 -6.65 1.99 3.72
N ARG A 205 -6.37 2.61 4.86
CA ARG A 205 -5.77 1.97 6.02
C ARG A 205 -6.83 1.23 6.82
N THR A 206 -6.59 -0.05 7.04
CA THR A 206 -7.40 -0.89 7.92
C THR A 206 -6.51 -1.64 8.90
N LYS A 207 -7.11 -2.01 10.03
CA LYS A 207 -6.49 -2.84 11.06
C LYS A 207 -7.33 -4.09 11.27
N GLY A 208 -6.65 -5.18 11.58
CA GLY A 208 -7.27 -6.47 11.79
C GLY A 208 -6.44 -7.35 12.70
N ASN A 209 -6.94 -8.54 12.94
CA ASN A 209 -6.28 -9.57 13.72
C ASN A 209 -5.99 -10.75 12.82
N PHE A 210 -4.76 -11.21 12.85
CA PHE A 210 -4.35 -12.45 12.22
C PHE A 210 -5.05 -13.61 12.94
N SER A 211 -5.89 -14.38 12.25
CA SER A 211 -6.72 -15.37 12.94
C SER A 211 -5.97 -16.66 13.29
N GLY A 212 -4.77 -16.88 12.74
CA GLY A 212 -4.07 -18.17 12.81
C GLY A 212 -4.75 -19.31 12.04
N LEU A 213 -6.03 -19.16 11.71
CA LEU A 213 -6.82 -20.12 10.94
C LEU A 213 -6.46 -20.08 9.46
N ARG A 214 -6.53 -21.26 8.85
CA ARG A 214 -6.38 -21.43 7.40
C ARG A 214 -7.74 -21.77 6.83
N CYS A 215 -8.22 -20.93 5.92
CA CYS A 215 -9.51 -21.11 5.28
C CYS A 215 -9.33 -21.79 3.93
N ALA A 216 -10.18 -22.78 3.67
CA ALA A 216 -10.30 -23.38 2.36
C ALA A 216 -10.98 -22.40 1.41
N LEU A 217 -10.28 -21.99 0.34
CA LEU A 217 -10.88 -21.30 -0.78
C LEU A 217 -11.13 -22.32 -1.88
N LEU A 218 -12.39 -22.44 -2.28
CA LEU A 218 -12.82 -23.34 -3.36
C LEU A 218 -12.97 -22.51 -4.64
N ASP A 219 -12.10 -22.74 -5.62
CA ASP A 219 -12.33 -22.24 -6.98
C ASP A 219 -13.30 -23.19 -7.68
N THR A 220 -14.50 -22.70 -8.01
CA THR A 220 -15.42 -23.42 -8.89
C THR A 220 -15.01 -23.13 -10.33
N SER A 221 -14.47 -24.13 -11.03
CA SER A 221 -14.28 -24.03 -12.48
C SER A 221 -15.64 -23.85 -13.15
N HIS A 222 -15.75 -22.91 -14.09
CA HIS A 222 -16.97 -22.64 -14.85
C HIS A 222 -17.20 -23.63 -16.01
N ASP A 223 -16.47 -24.75 -16.01
CA ASP A 223 -16.61 -25.76 -17.05
C ASP A 223 -17.83 -26.64 -16.76
N ARG A 224 -18.78 -26.66 -17.71
CA ARG A 224 -20.00 -27.49 -17.71
C ARG A 224 -19.68 -28.99 -17.79
N GLY A 225 -18.98 -29.54 -16.80
CA GLY A 225 -18.45 -30.90 -16.90
C GLY A 225 -17.95 -31.54 -15.60
N GLY A 226 -18.23 -30.96 -14.43
CA GLY A 226 -18.17 -31.72 -13.18
C GLY A 226 -16.78 -31.96 -12.59
N ALA A 227 -15.85 -31.01 -12.67
CA ALA A 227 -14.68 -31.02 -11.80
C ALA A 227 -14.63 -29.76 -10.90
N PRO A 228 -15.36 -29.74 -9.76
CA PRO A 228 -14.85 -29.04 -8.59
C PRO A 228 -13.65 -29.86 -8.08
N GLU A 229 -12.54 -29.32 -7.61
CA GLU A 229 -12.49 -28.50 -6.41
C GLU A 229 -11.01 -28.15 -6.19
N VAL A 230 -10.52 -27.01 -6.66
CA VAL A 230 -9.14 -26.64 -6.33
C VAL A 230 -9.13 -25.92 -4.98
N LYS A 231 -9.13 -26.73 -3.90
CA LYS A 231 -9.02 -26.25 -2.52
C LYS A 231 -7.63 -25.69 -2.28
N SER A 232 -7.51 -24.37 -2.18
CA SER A 232 -6.33 -23.73 -1.60
C SER A 232 -6.59 -23.44 -0.12
N LEU A 233 -5.55 -23.50 0.71
CA LEU A 233 -5.65 -23.10 2.11
C LEU A 233 -5.05 -21.71 2.21
N GLU A 234 -5.78 -20.70 2.66
CA GLU A 234 -5.26 -19.33 2.74
C GLU A 234 -5.28 -18.84 4.18
N TYR A 235 -4.31 -17.99 4.54
CA TYR A 235 -4.33 -17.38 5.87
C TYR A 235 -5.45 -16.36 5.95
N ALA A 236 -6.14 -16.33 7.09
CA ALA A 236 -7.26 -15.44 7.31
C ALA A 236 -6.89 -14.27 8.23
N VAL A 237 -7.39 -13.10 7.87
CA VAL A 237 -7.38 -11.90 8.71
C VAL A 237 -8.80 -11.39 8.86
N THR A 238 -9.18 -11.11 10.10
CA THR A 238 -10.49 -10.52 10.43
C THR A 238 -10.28 -9.04 10.77
N GLY A 239 -11.23 -8.18 10.41
CA GLY A 239 -11.15 -6.78 10.80
C GLY A 239 -11.44 -6.59 12.29
N SER A 240 -10.89 -5.54 12.89
CA SER A 240 -11.12 -5.25 14.30
C SER A 240 -12.55 -4.72 14.54
N LEU A 241 -13.19 -5.12 15.65
CA LEU A 241 -14.44 -4.51 16.15
C LEU A 241 -15.58 -4.45 15.12
N GLY A 242 -15.77 -5.51 14.32
CA GLY A 242 -16.86 -5.61 13.34
C GLY A 242 -16.62 -4.87 12.01
N TRP A 243 -15.50 -4.16 11.88
CA TRP A 243 -15.06 -3.53 10.64
C TRP A 243 -14.47 -4.55 9.66
N LEU A 244 -14.41 -4.18 8.38
CA LEU A 244 -13.75 -4.98 7.34
C LEU A 244 -12.23 -4.78 7.40
N PHE A 245 -11.47 -5.86 7.28
CA PHE A 245 -10.02 -5.73 7.08
C PHE A 245 -9.69 -5.34 5.64
N SER A 246 -10.38 -5.89 4.63
CA SER A 246 -10.20 -5.52 3.22
C SER A 246 -11.53 -5.59 2.47
N GLY A 247 -11.57 -4.99 1.28
CA GLY A 247 -12.72 -5.05 0.37
C GLY A 247 -12.32 -5.03 -1.11
N PRO A 248 -13.30 -4.96 -2.03
CA PRO A 248 -13.04 -4.91 -3.47
C PRO A 248 -12.09 -3.78 -3.83
N GLY A 249 -10.99 -4.09 -4.52
CA GLY A 249 -9.95 -3.13 -4.91
C GLY A 249 -8.77 -3.00 -3.94
N ASP A 250 -8.74 -3.78 -2.85
CA ASP A 250 -7.56 -3.90 -1.98
C ASP A 250 -6.66 -5.11 -2.33
N SER A 251 -7.01 -5.93 -3.33
CA SER A 251 -6.16 -7.04 -3.78
C SER A 251 -4.77 -6.53 -4.19
N GLY A 252 -3.73 -7.25 -3.78
CA GLY A 252 -2.34 -6.83 -3.96
C GLY A 252 -1.80 -5.94 -2.83
N ALA A 253 -2.64 -5.48 -1.89
CA ALA A 253 -2.16 -4.71 -0.74
C ALA A 253 -1.28 -5.59 0.16
N LEU A 254 -0.14 -5.03 0.59
CA LEU A 254 0.74 -5.69 1.56
C LEU A 254 0.14 -5.61 2.96
N VAL A 255 0.32 -6.69 3.71
CA VAL A 255 -0.07 -6.85 5.11
C VAL A 255 1.18 -6.82 5.96
N PHE A 256 1.16 -6.03 7.04
CA PHE A 256 2.30 -5.86 7.94
C PHE A 256 1.84 -5.73 9.40
N ASP A 257 2.74 -5.96 10.35
CA ASP A 257 2.46 -5.89 11.78
C ASP A 257 2.76 -4.50 12.39
N GLY A 258 2.66 -4.40 13.72
CA GLY A 258 2.96 -3.19 14.49
C GLY A 258 4.43 -2.74 14.48
N TYR A 259 5.32 -3.47 13.82
CA TYR A 259 6.74 -3.16 13.65
C TYR A 259 7.12 -3.02 12.17
N ALA A 260 6.13 -2.85 11.28
CA ALA A 260 6.30 -2.80 9.83
C ALA A 260 6.86 -4.09 9.21
N ASN A 261 6.87 -5.22 9.92
CA ASN A 261 7.28 -6.50 9.34
C ASN A 261 6.24 -6.95 8.33
N CYS A 262 6.67 -7.20 7.09
CA CYS A 262 5.78 -7.60 6.00
C CYS A 262 5.40 -9.08 6.16
N ILE A 263 4.12 -9.32 6.43
CA ILE A 263 3.56 -10.66 6.65
C ILE A 263 3.20 -11.32 5.33
N GLY A 264 2.63 -10.57 4.39
CA GLY A 264 2.12 -11.12 3.14
C GLY A 264 1.33 -10.12 2.30
N MET A 265 0.48 -10.65 1.44
CA MET A 265 -0.31 -9.87 0.48
C MET A 265 -1.76 -10.33 0.47
N VAL A 266 -2.70 -9.37 0.45
CA VAL A 266 -4.13 -9.64 0.29
C VAL A 266 -4.41 -10.17 -1.10
N ILE A 267 -5.01 -11.35 -1.19
CA ILE A 267 -5.41 -11.95 -2.47
C ILE A 267 -6.90 -11.77 -2.73
N SER A 268 -7.72 -11.95 -1.71
CA SER A 268 -9.18 -11.93 -1.83
C SER A 268 -9.84 -11.65 -0.48
N TRP A 269 -11.15 -11.50 -0.50
CA TRP A 269 -11.98 -11.20 0.65
C TRP A 269 -13.34 -11.89 0.50
N ASN A 270 -14.04 -12.11 1.60
CA ASN A 270 -15.36 -12.70 1.63
C ASN A 270 -16.39 -11.69 2.18
N THR A 271 -17.41 -11.37 1.39
CA THR A 271 -18.52 -10.47 1.74
C THR A 271 -19.29 -10.91 2.98
N ILE A 272 -19.58 -12.20 3.07
CA ILE A 272 -20.48 -12.78 4.06
C ILE A 272 -19.73 -12.94 5.40
N SER A 273 -18.58 -13.61 5.38
CA SER A 273 -17.80 -13.86 6.60
C SER A 273 -16.93 -12.68 7.03
N ARG A 274 -16.79 -11.65 6.17
CA ARG A 274 -15.93 -10.48 6.40
C ARG A 274 -14.45 -10.82 6.63
N VAL A 275 -14.03 -12.00 6.17
CA VAL A 275 -12.65 -12.49 6.25
C VAL A 275 -11.87 -12.04 5.03
N SER A 276 -10.63 -11.62 5.25
CA SER A 276 -9.66 -11.36 4.19
C SER A 276 -8.66 -12.50 4.11
N TYR A 277 -8.30 -12.90 2.89
CA TYR A 277 -7.36 -13.97 2.64
C TYR A 277 -6.01 -13.41 2.23
N VAL A 278 -4.96 -13.96 2.84
CA VAL A 278 -3.58 -13.49 2.72
C VAL A 278 -2.68 -14.64 2.31
N THR A 279 -1.84 -14.38 1.32
CA THR A 279 -0.70 -15.23 0.97
C THR A 279 0.53 -14.71 1.69
N LEU A 280 1.28 -15.58 2.37
CA LEU A 280 2.46 -15.16 3.11
C LEU A 280 3.60 -14.75 2.18
N LEU A 281 4.44 -13.84 2.66
CA LEU A 281 5.55 -13.29 1.88
C LEU A 281 6.57 -14.35 1.39
N PRO A 282 6.96 -15.37 2.19
CA PRO A 282 7.90 -16.39 1.71
C PRO A 282 7.33 -17.22 0.56
N ASP A 283 6.06 -17.65 0.66
CA ASP A 283 5.40 -18.40 -0.40
C ASP A 283 5.31 -17.56 -1.69
N LEU A 284 5.00 -16.26 -1.55
CA LEU A 284 5.00 -15.30 -2.65
C LEU A 284 6.39 -15.19 -3.31
N PHE A 285 7.44 -15.01 -2.51
CA PHE A 285 8.81 -14.85 -3.02
C PHE A 285 9.32 -16.12 -3.69
N ASP A 286 9.05 -17.30 -3.12
CA ASP A 286 9.45 -18.57 -3.73
C ASP A 286 8.77 -18.78 -5.08
N ASP A 287 7.49 -18.42 -5.18
CA ASP A 287 6.77 -18.53 -6.42
C ASP A 287 7.27 -17.52 -7.47
N ILE A 288 7.62 -16.30 -7.05
CA ILE A 288 8.28 -15.31 -7.91
C ILE A 288 9.62 -15.85 -8.42
N ARG A 289 10.49 -16.39 -7.55
CA ARG A 289 11.78 -16.99 -7.94
C ARG A 289 11.57 -18.11 -8.95
N ARG A 290 10.55 -18.94 -8.74
CA ARG A 290 10.22 -20.03 -9.65
C ARG A 290 9.86 -19.54 -11.06
N VAL A 291 9.04 -18.48 -11.18
CA VAL A 291 8.63 -17.92 -12.49
C VAL A 291 9.77 -17.18 -13.16
N THR A 292 10.39 -16.28 -12.40
CA THR A 292 11.34 -15.30 -12.96
C THR A 292 12.75 -15.85 -13.05
N ARG A 293 13.04 -16.97 -12.38
CA ARG A 293 14.40 -17.50 -12.15
C ARG A 293 15.32 -16.53 -11.39
N ALA A 294 14.75 -15.51 -10.75
CA ALA A 294 15.51 -14.60 -9.91
C ALA A 294 16.04 -15.32 -8.66
N VAL A 295 17.24 -14.93 -8.22
CA VAL A 295 17.90 -15.49 -7.04
C VAL A 295 17.73 -14.62 -5.79
N GLY A 296 17.54 -13.31 -5.96
CA GLY A 296 17.55 -12.31 -4.87
C GLY A 296 16.26 -11.52 -4.71
N VAL A 297 15.11 -12.20 -4.62
CA VAL A 297 13.82 -11.55 -4.36
C VAL A 297 13.77 -11.08 -2.90
N ARG A 298 13.61 -9.76 -2.70
CA ARG A 298 13.54 -9.08 -1.40
C ARG A 298 12.73 -7.79 -1.48
N ILE A 299 12.32 -7.27 -0.32
CA ILE A 299 11.84 -5.89 -0.18
C ILE A 299 13.06 -4.97 -0.34
N ALA A 300 12.92 -3.90 -1.13
CA ALA A 300 14.00 -2.94 -1.30
C ALA A 300 14.26 -2.18 0.02
N GLU A 301 15.53 -1.91 0.31
CA GLU A 301 15.97 -1.11 1.46
C GLU A 301 15.81 0.39 1.19
#